data_AF-A0A9Q0KB91-F1
#
_entry.id   AF-A0A9Q0KB91-F1
#
_cell.length_a   1.000
_cell.length_b   1.000
_cell.length_c   1.000
_cell.angle_alpha   90.00
_cell.angle_beta   90.00
_cell.angle_gamma   90.00
#
_symmetry.space_group_name_H-M   'P 1'
#
loop_
_entity.id
_entity.type
_entity.pdbx_description
1 polymer ?
#
loop_
_entity_poly.entity_id
_entity_poly.type
_entity_poly.pdbx_seq_one_letter_code
_entity_poly.pdbx_strand_id
1 'polypeptide(L)'
;MGMRVKDHHLFFFALVLSSAIVAQCDDCVYTAYVRTGSIFKGGTDSIISLTLYGEDGDYLEISNLESWGGLMEDGHNYFERGNLDIFSSRGRCLRTPVCAMNLTSDGSGPHHGWYCNYVEVTSTGSNIPCAQQHFTVEQWIAHDAPPYELTAIRNYCPYDLKNQRKLQHQQIPSEFTVIM
;
A
#
# COMPACT_ATOMS: atom_id res chain seq x y z
N MET A 1 51.66 -54.91 -27.28
CA MET A 1 51.65 -54.85 -25.80
C MET A 1 51.07 -53.48 -25.44
N GLY A 2 49.85 -53.45 -24.89
CA GLY A 2 48.99 -52.26 -24.87
C GLY A 2 49.49 -51.11 -23.99
N MET A 3 49.25 -49.89 -24.50
CA MET A 3 49.34 -48.60 -23.81
C MET A 3 48.27 -48.46 -22.73
N ARG A 4 48.59 -47.84 -21.58
CA ARG A 4 47.67 -46.90 -20.92
C ARG A 4 48.43 -45.98 -19.94
N VAL A 5 48.68 -44.75 -20.40
CA VAL A 5 48.95 -43.58 -19.57
C VAL A 5 47.71 -43.34 -18.71
N LYS A 6 47.85 -43.25 -17.39
CA LYS A 6 46.75 -42.81 -16.52
C LYS A 6 46.77 -41.29 -16.52
N ASP A 7 46.04 -40.73 -17.47
CA ASP A 7 45.81 -39.30 -17.58
C ASP A 7 45.20 -38.72 -16.30
N HIS A 8 45.62 -37.49 -16.04
CA HIS A 8 44.98 -36.46 -15.25
C HIS A 8 43.46 -36.56 -15.28
N HIS A 9 42.78 -36.15 -14.20
CA HIS A 9 41.65 -35.20 -14.23
C HIS A 9 40.87 -35.18 -12.90
N LEU A 10 40.87 -33.99 -12.29
CA LEU A 10 39.73 -33.39 -11.59
C LEU A 10 39.54 -33.74 -10.10
N PHE A 11 40.36 -33.11 -9.26
CA PHE A 11 39.85 -32.49 -8.03
C PHE A 11 38.73 -31.51 -8.40
N PHE A 12 37.49 -31.99 -8.47
CA PHE A 12 36.31 -31.12 -8.49
C PHE A 12 35.47 -31.51 -7.29
N PHE A 13 35.86 -30.99 -6.12
CA PHE A 13 34.93 -30.78 -5.02
C PHE A 13 33.92 -29.74 -5.53
N ALA A 14 32.86 -30.22 -6.19
CA ALA A 14 31.71 -29.40 -6.50
C ALA A 14 30.99 -29.12 -5.18
N LEU A 15 31.50 -28.13 -4.44
CA LEU A 15 30.71 -27.35 -3.51
C LEU A 15 29.69 -26.61 -4.37
N VAL A 16 28.60 -27.30 -4.68
CA VAL A 16 27.38 -26.67 -5.17
C VAL A 16 26.91 -25.84 -3.99
N LEU A 17 27.41 -24.60 -3.89
CA LEU A 17 26.80 -23.56 -3.11
C LEU A 17 25.40 -23.40 -3.71
N SER A 18 24.46 -24.16 -3.16
CA SER A 18 23.05 -23.86 -3.30
C SER A 18 22.88 -22.47 -2.71
N SER A 19 23.07 -21.45 -3.52
CA SER A 19 22.45 -20.17 -3.30
C SER A 19 20.96 -20.43 -3.46
N ALA A 20 20.34 -20.98 -2.42
CA ALA A 20 18.99 -20.59 -2.10
C ALA A 20 19.09 -19.07 -2.01
N ILE A 21 18.73 -18.40 -3.10
CA ILE A 21 18.30 -17.01 -3.02
C ILE A 21 17.09 -17.13 -2.11
N VAL A 22 17.31 -16.92 -0.81
CA VAL A 22 16.24 -16.68 0.12
C VAL A 22 15.55 -15.48 -0.51
N ALA A 23 14.39 -15.71 -1.11
CA ALA A 23 13.48 -14.62 -1.41
C ALA A 23 13.16 -14.03 -0.04
N GLN A 24 13.95 -13.06 0.38
CA GLN A 24 13.71 -12.28 1.57
C GLN A 24 12.43 -11.53 1.26
N CYS A 25 11.30 -12.08 1.71
CA CYS A 25 10.08 -11.29 1.86
C CYS A 25 10.41 -10.32 2.99
N ASP A 26 10.90 -9.13 2.62
CA ASP A 26 11.00 -8.05 3.58
C ASP A 26 9.56 -7.67 3.92
N ASP A 27 9.13 -8.10 5.11
CA ASP A 27 7.90 -7.63 5.73
C ASP A 27 8.19 -6.28 6.38
N CYS A 28 7.27 -5.35 6.16
CA CYS A 28 7.27 -4.04 6.80
C CYS A 28 6.19 -4.02 7.88
N VAL A 29 6.45 -3.31 8.96
CA VAL A 29 5.41 -2.93 9.91
C VAL A 29 4.76 -1.66 9.41
N TYR A 30 3.44 -1.71 9.29
CA TYR A 30 2.62 -0.56 8.97
C TYR A 30 1.75 -0.24 10.18
N THR A 31 1.66 1.04 10.51
CA THR A 31 0.73 1.54 11.53
C THR A 31 -0.16 2.61 10.93
N ALA A 32 -1.47 2.38 10.94
CA ALA A 32 -2.48 3.33 10.51
C ALA A 32 -3.14 3.97 11.73
N TYR A 33 -3.21 5.30 11.71
CA TYR A 33 -3.90 6.14 12.69
C TYR A 33 -5.10 6.76 12.00
N VAL A 34 -6.31 6.37 12.41
CA VAL A 34 -7.56 6.81 11.78
C VAL A 34 -8.29 7.72 12.74
N ARG A 35 -8.51 8.97 12.33
CA ARG A 35 -9.28 9.94 13.12
C ARG A 35 -10.69 10.03 12.59
N THR A 36 -11.65 9.62 13.42
CA THR A 36 -13.07 9.83 13.16
C THR A 36 -13.47 11.25 13.56
N GLY A 37 -14.28 11.89 12.74
CA GLY A 37 -14.79 13.24 12.98
C GLY A 37 -15.63 13.34 14.24
N SER A 38 -15.58 14.51 14.88
CA SER A 38 -16.41 14.82 16.05
C SER A 38 -17.80 15.35 15.70
N ILE A 39 -18.18 15.35 14.41
CA ILE A 39 -19.49 15.83 13.96
C ILE A 39 -20.61 14.88 14.38
N PHE A 40 -21.84 15.41 14.48
CA PHE A 40 -23.00 14.62 14.89
C PHE A 40 -23.18 13.40 13.95
N LYS A 41 -23.29 12.20 14.54
CA LYS A 41 -23.33 10.90 13.84
C LYS A 41 -22.09 10.59 12.96
N GLY A 42 -20.92 11.13 13.29
CA GLY A 42 -19.70 10.89 12.52
C GLY A 42 -19.05 9.50 12.70
N GLY A 43 -19.53 8.67 13.64
CA GLY A 43 -18.98 7.32 13.88
C GLY A 43 -19.73 6.23 13.10
N THR A 44 -19.14 5.03 13.02
CA THR A 44 -19.70 3.91 12.25
C THR A 44 -19.43 2.54 12.83
N ASP A 45 -20.33 1.59 12.57
CA ASP A 45 -20.17 0.15 12.86
C ASP A 45 -19.87 -0.68 11.58
N SER A 46 -19.61 -0.02 10.45
CA SER A 46 -19.27 -0.68 9.18
C SER A 46 -17.86 -1.27 9.18
N ILE A 47 -17.60 -2.23 8.28
CA ILE A 47 -16.24 -2.73 8.05
C ILE A 47 -15.47 -1.72 7.22
N ILE A 48 -14.32 -1.29 7.74
CA ILE A 48 -13.44 -0.33 7.08
C ILE A 48 -12.22 -1.05 6.49
N SER A 49 -12.01 -0.86 5.20
CA SER A 49 -10.87 -1.34 4.42
C SER A 49 -9.96 -0.19 4.01
N LEU A 50 -8.67 -0.49 3.84
CA LEU A 50 -7.65 0.46 3.46
C LEU A 50 -6.72 -0.18 2.43
N THR A 51 -6.55 0.45 1.28
CA THR A 51 -5.48 0.11 0.34
C THR A 51 -4.47 1.23 0.28
N LEU A 52 -3.19 0.89 0.43
CA LEU A 52 -2.07 1.81 0.36
C LEU A 52 -1.29 1.60 -0.92
N TYR A 53 -0.82 2.68 -1.53
CA TYR A 53 -0.08 2.63 -2.79
C TYR A 53 1.23 3.40 -2.69
N GLY A 54 2.27 2.82 -3.29
CA GLY A 54 3.52 3.49 -3.62
C GLY A 54 3.44 4.22 -4.96
N GLU A 55 4.44 5.06 -5.24
CA GLU A 55 4.53 5.87 -6.47
C GLU A 55 4.56 5.01 -7.73
N ASP A 56 5.15 3.83 -7.62
CA ASP A 56 5.31 2.85 -8.70
C ASP A 56 4.08 1.97 -8.93
N GLY A 57 2.96 2.29 -8.27
CA GLY A 57 1.69 1.56 -8.37
C GLY A 57 1.65 0.25 -7.57
N ASP A 58 2.72 -0.07 -6.83
CA ASP A 58 2.73 -1.18 -5.89
C ASP A 58 1.76 -0.93 -4.73
N TYR A 59 1.04 -1.93 -4.24
CA TYR A 59 -0.05 -1.71 -3.28
C TYR A 59 -0.20 -2.76 -2.15
N LEU A 60 -0.58 -2.31 -0.96
CA LEU A 60 -0.94 -3.16 0.16
C LEU A 60 -2.43 -3.01 0.43
N GLU A 61 -3.19 -4.09 0.26
CA GLU A 61 -4.63 -4.13 0.54
C GLU A 61 -4.88 -4.69 1.95
N ILE A 62 -5.70 -3.98 2.71
CA ILE A 62 -6.16 -4.35 4.05
C ILE A 62 -7.69 -4.37 4.00
N SER A 63 -8.26 -5.57 3.97
CA SER A 63 -9.71 -5.75 3.76
C SER A 63 -10.56 -5.40 5.00
N ASN A 64 -9.98 -5.45 6.19
CA ASN A 64 -10.61 -5.05 7.44
C ASN A 64 -9.53 -4.56 8.41
N LEU A 65 -9.53 -3.27 8.74
CA LEU A 65 -8.53 -2.65 9.62
C LEU A 65 -8.53 -3.25 11.03
N GLU A 66 -9.71 -3.47 11.61
CA GLU A 66 -9.88 -4.00 12.96
C GLU A 66 -9.24 -5.38 13.10
N SER A 67 -9.60 -6.33 12.23
CA SER A 67 -9.06 -7.68 12.29
C SER A 67 -7.63 -7.81 11.77
N TRP A 68 -7.16 -6.85 10.95
CA TRP A 68 -5.79 -6.83 10.46
C TRP A 68 -4.77 -6.51 11.55
N GLY A 69 -5.11 -5.62 12.47
CA GLY A 69 -4.16 -5.21 13.53
C GLY A 69 -4.69 -4.18 14.52
N GLY A 70 -5.98 -4.20 14.87
CA GLY A 70 -6.53 -3.33 15.91
C GLY A 70 -5.65 -3.32 17.17
N LEU A 71 -5.23 -2.12 17.59
CA LEU A 71 -4.26 -1.91 18.68
C LEU A 71 -4.88 -1.17 19.88
N MET A 72 -6.21 -1.13 19.96
CA MET A 72 -6.93 -0.53 21.08
C MET A 72 -7.20 -1.58 22.17
N GLU A 73 -7.81 -1.16 23.28
CA GLU A 73 -8.13 -2.07 24.38
C GLU A 73 -9.19 -3.12 24.00
N ASP A 74 -9.25 -4.21 24.77
CA ASP A 74 -10.22 -5.28 24.53
C ASP A 74 -11.66 -4.76 24.66
N GLY A 75 -12.49 -5.08 23.67
CA GLY A 75 -13.86 -4.57 23.58
C GLY A 75 -14.01 -3.10 23.16
N HIS A 76 -12.94 -2.44 22.71
CA HIS A 76 -13.01 -1.10 22.14
C HIS A 76 -13.90 -1.06 20.89
N ASN A 77 -14.83 -0.10 20.82
CA ASN A 77 -15.61 0.13 19.59
C ASN A 77 -14.84 1.09 18.66
N TYR A 78 -14.35 0.54 17.56
CA TYR A 78 -13.57 1.28 16.57
C TYR A 78 -14.45 2.24 15.76
N PHE A 79 -13.82 3.26 15.18
CA PHE A 79 -14.43 4.22 14.27
C PHE A 79 -15.57 5.05 14.88
N GLU A 80 -15.55 5.21 16.20
CA GLU A 80 -16.54 6.01 16.93
C GLU A 80 -16.27 7.51 16.87
N ARG A 81 -17.34 8.30 17.01
CA ARG A 81 -17.29 9.76 16.85
C ARG A 81 -16.20 10.39 17.74
N GLY A 82 -15.22 11.03 17.10
CA GLY A 82 -14.13 11.76 17.76
C GLY A 82 -12.96 10.89 18.21
N ASN A 83 -13.03 9.57 18.03
CA ASN A 83 -11.95 8.66 18.39
C ASN A 83 -10.77 8.77 17.42
N LEU A 84 -9.59 8.50 17.97
CA LEU A 84 -8.39 8.16 17.22
C LEU A 84 -8.13 6.67 17.43
N ASP A 85 -8.24 5.92 16.34
CA ASP A 85 -8.06 4.47 16.35
C ASP A 85 -6.73 4.10 15.69
N ILE A 86 -6.06 3.11 16.24
CA ILE A 86 -4.72 2.70 15.82
C ILE A 86 -4.75 1.24 15.39
N PHE A 87 -4.19 0.97 14.22
CA PHE A 87 -4.07 -0.37 13.65
C PHE A 87 -2.61 -0.60 13.28
N SER A 88 -2.01 -1.70 13.72
CA SER A 88 -0.62 -2.02 13.41
C SER A 88 -0.43 -3.50 13.13
N SER A 89 0.15 -3.81 11.96
CA SER A 89 0.45 -5.20 11.58
C SER A 89 1.60 -5.27 10.60
N ARG A 90 2.04 -6.49 10.31
CA ARG A 90 3.02 -6.75 9.25
C ARG A 90 2.31 -6.92 7.91
N GLY A 91 2.94 -6.43 6.85
CA GLY A 91 2.55 -6.69 5.48
C GLY A 91 3.77 -6.67 4.58
N ARG A 92 3.60 -7.07 3.31
CA ARG A 92 4.69 -6.96 2.33
C ARG A 92 5.21 -5.53 2.27
N CYS A 93 6.53 -5.34 2.23
CA CYS A 93 7.08 -4.01 2.00
C CYS A 93 6.68 -3.49 0.61
N LEU A 94 6.18 -2.25 0.57
CA LEU A 94 6.06 -1.51 -0.67
C LEU A 94 7.47 -1.09 -1.13
N ARG A 95 7.70 -1.14 -2.43
CA ARG A 95 9.00 -0.77 -3.02
C ARG A 95 9.30 0.73 -2.93
N THR A 96 8.26 1.55 -2.78
CA THR A 96 8.36 3.00 -2.57
C THR A 96 7.51 3.40 -1.36
N PRO A 97 7.81 4.53 -0.69
CA PRO A 97 6.98 5.04 0.40
C PRO A 97 5.52 5.21 -0.01
N VAL A 98 4.61 4.97 0.94
CA VAL A 98 3.17 5.20 0.76
C VAL A 98 2.93 6.66 0.37
N CYS A 99 2.24 6.88 -0.74
CA CYS A 99 1.90 8.21 -1.22
C CYS A 99 0.46 8.34 -1.71
N ALA A 100 -0.28 7.24 -1.84
CA ALA A 100 -1.71 7.26 -2.10
C ALA A 100 -2.45 6.23 -1.24
N MET A 101 -3.74 6.46 -1.03
CA MET A 101 -4.62 5.54 -0.32
C MET A 101 -6.01 5.48 -0.95
N ASN A 102 -6.69 4.36 -0.72
CA ASN A 102 -8.12 4.16 -0.91
C ASN A 102 -8.70 3.66 0.43
N LEU A 103 -9.53 4.48 1.06
CA LEU A 103 -10.24 4.16 2.29
C LEU A 103 -11.70 3.86 1.95
N THR A 104 -12.20 2.69 2.29
CA THR A 104 -13.55 2.24 1.90
C THR A 104 -14.32 1.65 3.06
N SER A 105 -15.57 2.10 3.23
CA SER A 105 -16.56 1.48 4.10
C SER A 105 -17.37 0.45 3.30
N ASP A 106 -17.72 -0.68 3.90
CA ASP A 106 -18.66 -1.63 3.29
C ASP A 106 -20.13 -1.17 3.39
N GLY A 107 -20.40 -0.09 4.13
CA GLY A 107 -21.73 0.49 4.32
C GLY A 107 -22.70 -0.42 5.07
N SER A 108 -22.20 -1.45 5.76
CA SER A 108 -23.04 -2.40 6.49
C SER A 108 -23.34 -1.94 7.92
N GLY A 109 -24.31 -2.60 8.56
CA GLY A 109 -24.64 -2.36 9.96
C GLY A 109 -25.56 -1.15 10.24
N PRO A 110 -26.03 -1.01 11.49
CA PRO A 110 -26.59 0.25 11.96
C PRO A 110 -25.52 1.34 11.93
N HIS A 111 -25.92 2.61 11.82
CA HIS A 111 -24.97 3.74 11.82
C HIS A 111 -23.85 3.64 10.75
N HIS A 112 -24.16 3.13 9.57
CA HIS A 112 -23.19 2.90 8.48
C HIS A 112 -22.55 4.18 7.90
N GLY A 113 -23.14 5.36 8.14
CA GLY A 113 -22.58 6.62 7.67
C GLY A 113 -21.40 7.05 8.52
N TRP A 114 -20.22 7.20 7.91
CA TRP A 114 -18.99 7.54 8.63
C TRP A 114 -18.44 8.90 8.20
N TYR A 115 -17.94 9.71 9.12
CA TYR A 115 -17.16 10.90 8.76
C TYR A 115 -15.73 10.75 9.23
N CYS A 116 -14.80 10.66 8.30
CA CYS A 116 -13.38 10.54 8.58
C CYS A 116 -12.70 11.91 8.47
N ASN A 117 -11.91 12.30 9.47
CA ASN A 117 -11.07 13.50 9.40
C ASN A 117 -9.80 13.20 8.61
N TYR A 118 -9.02 12.21 9.03
CA TYR A 118 -7.74 11.87 8.40
C TYR A 118 -7.35 10.42 8.66
N VAL A 119 -6.45 9.93 7.80
CA VAL A 119 -5.67 8.72 8.02
C VAL A 119 -4.19 9.08 7.94
N GLU A 120 -3.43 8.72 8.95
CA GLU A 120 -1.97 8.78 8.91
C GLU A 120 -1.40 7.37 8.88
N VAL A 121 -0.39 7.14 8.05
CA VAL A 121 0.26 5.84 7.94
C VAL A 121 1.74 6.02 8.17
N THR A 122 2.31 5.19 9.04
CA THR A 122 3.76 4.99 9.15
C THR A 122 4.12 3.61 8.63
N SER A 123 5.30 3.49 8.02
CA SER A 123 5.84 2.22 7.54
C SER A 123 7.32 2.12 7.87
N THR A 124 7.78 0.95 8.30
CA THR A 124 9.19 0.67 8.59
C THR A 124 9.53 -0.78 8.28
N GLY A 125 10.75 -1.05 7.82
CA GLY A 125 11.22 -2.40 7.49
C GLY A 125 12.72 -2.55 7.69
N SER A 126 13.21 -3.79 7.66
CA SER A 126 14.64 -4.07 7.72
C SER A 126 15.32 -3.48 6.48
N ASN A 127 16.22 -2.52 6.66
CA ASN A 127 16.89 -1.78 5.58
C ASN A 127 15.96 -0.88 4.72
N ILE A 128 14.74 -0.64 5.17
CA ILE A 128 13.81 0.31 4.54
C ILE A 128 13.64 1.49 5.50
N PRO A 129 13.91 2.74 5.08
CA PRO A 129 13.77 3.89 5.96
C PRO A 129 12.33 4.04 6.43
N CYS A 130 12.16 4.52 7.67
CA CYS A 130 10.84 4.89 8.16
C CYS A 130 10.24 5.97 7.26
N ALA A 131 8.99 5.79 6.87
CA ALA A 131 8.21 6.77 6.15
C ALA A 131 6.90 7.03 6.88
N GLN A 132 6.37 8.24 6.71
CA GLN A 132 5.09 8.69 7.26
C GLN A 132 4.35 9.47 6.18
N GLN A 133 3.07 9.20 6.03
CA GLN A 133 2.19 9.91 5.12
C GLN A 133 0.87 10.23 5.81
N HIS A 134 0.53 11.52 5.86
CA HIS A 134 -0.74 12.00 6.37
C HIS A 134 -1.72 12.27 5.21
N PHE A 135 -2.93 11.73 5.31
CA PHE A 135 -3.99 11.90 4.34
C PHE A 135 -5.20 12.59 4.97
N THR A 136 -5.37 13.88 4.67
CA THR A 136 -6.61 14.59 5.01
C THR A 136 -7.78 14.01 4.22
N VAL A 137 -8.82 13.57 4.92
CA VAL A 137 -10.06 13.05 4.34
C VAL A 137 -11.15 14.10 4.40
N GLU A 138 -11.56 14.54 5.59
CA GLU A 138 -12.63 15.52 5.83
C GLU A 138 -13.87 15.30 4.96
N GLN A 139 -14.40 14.07 5.00
CA GLN A 139 -15.44 13.62 4.09
C GLN A 139 -16.36 12.62 4.77
N TRP A 140 -17.67 12.68 4.44
CA TRP A 140 -18.55 11.54 4.68
C TRP A 140 -18.20 10.38 3.73
N ILE A 141 -18.17 9.18 4.29
CA ILE A 141 -18.01 7.91 3.59
C ILE A 141 -19.31 7.16 3.84
N ALA A 142 -20.33 7.51 3.07
CA ALA A 142 -21.72 7.15 3.32
C ALA A 142 -22.55 7.31 2.05
N HIS A 143 -23.67 6.60 1.94
CA HIS A 143 -24.65 6.78 0.86
C HIS A 143 -25.74 7.81 1.16
N ASP A 144 -25.91 8.21 2.42
CA ASP A 144 -26.96 9.11 2.88
C ASP A 144 -26.45 10.54 3.18
N ALA A 145 -25.16 10.80 2.99
CA ALA A 145 -24.54 12.12 3.13
C ALA A 145 -23.58 12.41 1.95
N PRO A 146 -23.53 13.66 1.44
CA PRO A 146 -22.58 14.04 0.39
C PRO A 146 -21.13 13.73 0.80
N PRO A 147 -20.30 13.16 -0.11
CA PRO A 147 -20.50 13.01 -1.55
C PRO A 147 -21.30 11.77 -2.00
N TYR A 148 -21.95 11.04 -1.11
CA TYR A 148 -22.72 9.82 -1.40
C TYR A 148 -21.85 8.62 -1.85
N GLU A 149 -20.56 8.66 -1.51
CA GLU A 149 -19.57 7.64 -1.83
C GLU A 149 -19.18 6.86 -0.58
N LEU A 150 -19.02 5.54 -0.71
CA LEU A 150 -18.46 4.68 0.34
C LEU A 150 -16.93 4.60 0.31
N THR A 151 -16.29 5.46 -0.47
CA THR A 151 -14.86 5.46 -0.68
C THR A 151 -14.29 6.89 -0.61
N ALA A 152 -13.09 7.02 -0.05
CA ALA A 152 -12.27 8.22 -0.11
C ALA A 152 -10.87 7.86 -0.65
N ILE A 153 -10.55 8.35 -1.85
CA ILE A 153 -9.23 8.17 -2.47
C ILE A 153 -8.41 9.45 -2.29
N ARG A 154 -7.15 9.33 -1.87
CA ARG A 154 -6.18 10.43 -1.84
C ARG A 154 -4.91 10.00 -2.55
N ASN A 155 -4.50 10.76 -3.56
CA ASN A 155 -3.27 10.49 -4.31
C ASN A 155 -2.33 11.69 -4.20
N TYR A 156 -1.26 11.52 -3.42
CA TYR A 156 -0.20 12.50 -3.21
C TYR A 156 1.14 12.03 -3.78
N CYS A 157 1.13 10.98 -4.60
CA CYS A 157 2.33 10.53 -5.28
C CYS A 157 2.85 11.65 -6.18
N PRO A 158 4.17 11.91 -6.17
CA PRO A 158 4.73 12.93 -7.03
C PRO A 158 4.44 12.55 -8.49
N TYR A 159 3.84 13.47 -9.25
CA TYR A 159 3.65 13.28 -10.68
C TYR A 159 5.01 13.19 -11.36
N ASP A 160 5.33 12.03 -11.93
CA ASP A 160 6.57 11.86 -12.70
C ASP A 160 6.51 12.64 -14.02
N LEU A 161 7.06 13.86 -14.01
CA LEU A 161 7.29 14.65 -15.22
C LEU A 161 8.25 13.96 -16.21
N LYS A 162 9.02 12.93 -15.80
CA LYS A 162 9.89 12.17 -16.73
C LYS A 162 9.08 11.29 -17.66
N ASN A 163 7.98 10.69 -17.20
CA ASN A 163 7.07 9.93 -18.05
C ASN A 163 6.34 10.83 -19.06
N GLN A 164 5.98 12.06 -18.71
CA GLN A 164 5.44 13.00 -19.71
C GLN A 164 6.48 13.41 -20.76
N ARG A 165 7.73 13.66 -20.38
CA ARG A 165 8.80 13.99 -21.35
C ARG A 165 9.12 12.81 -22.27
N LYS A 166 9.07 11.56 -21.77
CA LYS A 166 9.20 10.35 -22.60
C LYS A 166 8.05 10.23 -23.59
N LEU A 167 6.81 10.45 -23.17
CA LEU A 167 5.64 10.40 -24.05
C LEU A 167 5.63 11.56 -25.07
N GLN A 168 6.10 12.75 -24.70
CA GLN A 168 6.25 13.90 -25.61
C GLN A 168 7.45 13.76 -26.56
N HIS A 169 8.52 13.04 -26.18
CA HIS A 169 9.64 12.70 -27.07
C HIS A 169 9.38 11.44 -27.91
N GLN A 170 8.24 10.79 -27.74
CA GLN A 170 7.79 9.68 -28.59
C GLN A 170 6.81 10.17 -29.67
N GLN A 171 6.93 11.43 -30.08
CA GLN A 171 6.27 12.00 -31.24
C GLN A 171 6.80 11.32 -32.51
N ILE A 172 5.95 10.46 -33.09
CA ILE A 172 5.72 10.20 -34.52
C ILE A 172 6.97 10.34 -35.42
N PRO A 173 7.48 9.25 -36.04
CA PRO A 173 8.54 9.38 -37.03
C PRO A 173 8.11 10.35 -38.13
N SER A 174 8.99 11.30 -38.44
CA SER A 174 8.82 12.38 -39.42
C SER A 174 8.87 11.90 -40.87
N GLU A 175 8.20 10.79 -41.17
CA GLU A 175 8.09 10.21 -42.50
C GLU A 175 6.61 10.16 -42.89
N PHE A 176 5.98 11.33 -43.00
CA PHE A 176 4.85 11.56 -43.91
C PHE A 176 4.67 13.08 -44.07
N THR A 177 5.51 13.65 -44.92
CA THR A 177 5.15 14.86 -45.67
C THR A 177 5.35 14.56 -47.15
N VAL A 178 4.30 14.83 -47.92
CA VAL A 178 4.19 14.92 -49.39
C VAL A 178 3.93 13.61 -50.16
N ILE A 179 2.67 13.41 -50.59
CA ILE A 179 2.31 13.46 -52.03
C ILE A 179 0.80 13.69 -52.27
N MET A 180 0.54 14.75 -53.06
CA MET A 180 -0.68 15.26 -53.72
C MET A 180 -1.83 15.81 -52.88
#